data_AF-X1VTF3-F1
#
_entry.id   AF-X1VTF3-F1
#
_cell.length_a   1.000
_cell.length_b   1.000
_cell.length_c   1.000
_cell.angle_alpha   90.00
_cell.angle_beta   90.00
_cell.angle_gamma   90.00
#
_symmetry.space_group_name_H-M   'P 1'
#
loop_
_entity.id
_entity.type
_entity.pdbx_description
1 polymer ?
#
loop_
_entity_poly.entity_id
_entity_poly.type
_entity_poly.pdbx_seq_one_letter_code
_entity_poly.pdbx_strand_id
1 'polypeptide(L)'
;MHTNTLSADEGYKLVVVTLKGIVPHPCRIAIETRDFSAVYEKETTNSKGEKEVSLGFRVSDAIATDDSWLLIGYSSYSYRTFYIREPGPIILKMAVCLPEQITNFFVRYFALAKGKATISAQAGE
;
A
#
# COMPACT_ATOMS: atom_id res chain seq x y z
N MET A 1 19.67 16.39 4.55
CA MET A 1 18.29 15.96 4.25
C MET A 1 18.38 14.59 3.62
N HIS A 2 17.98 13.53 4.32
CA HIS A 2 17.87 12.21 3.69
C HIS A 2 16.59 12.20 2.85
N THR A 3 16.75 12.18 1.53
CA THR A 3 15.67 11.78 0.62
C THR A 3 15.44 10.30 0.83
N ASN A 4 14.41 9.94 1.59
CA ASN A 4 13.94 8.57 1.63
C ASN A 4 13.30 8.29 0.26
N THR A 5 14.01 7.57 -0.60
CA THR A 5 13.47 7.12 -1.88
C THR A 5 12.71 5.82 -1.65
N LEU A 6 11.46 5.76 -2.09
CA LEU A 6 10.68 4.54 -2.08
C LEU A 6 11.20 3.61 -3.18
N SER A 7 11.81 2.50 -2.79
CA SER A 7 12.37 1.50 -3.70
C SER A 7 12.22 0.11 -3.09
N ALA A 8 12.23 -0.91 -3.94
CA ALA A 8 12.22 -2.29 -3.48
C ALA A 8 13.65 -2.82 -3.40
N ASP A 9 13.93 -3.56 -2.32
CA ASP A 9 15.16 -4.33 -2.19
C ASP A 9 15.16 -5.53 -3.15
N GLU A 10 16.33 -6.12 -3.38
CA GLU A 10 16.49 -7.33 -4.20
C GLU A 10 15.55 -8.47 -3.71
N GLY A 11 14.86 -9.12 -4.66
CA GLY A 11 13.86 -10.15 -4.37
C GLY A 11 12.48 -9.60 -3.98
N TYR A 12 12.30 -8.29 -3.96
CA TYR A 12 11.03 -7.60 -3.77
C TYR A 12 10.67 -6.74 -4.97
N LYS A 13 9.38 -6.49 -5.13
CA LYS A 13 8.82 -5.52 -6.09
C LYS A 13 8.01 -4.48 -5.36
N LEU A 14 8.13 -3.24 -5.83
CA LEU A 14 7.30 -2.14 -5.39
C LEU A 14 5.93 -2.25 -6.05
N VAL A 15 4.87 -2.29 -5.26
CA VAL A 15 3.49 -2.34 -5.74
C VAL A 15 2.77 -1.07 -5.32
N VAL A 16 2.25 -0.31 -6.29
CA VAL A 16 1.45 0.90 -6.03
C VAL A 16 -0.03 0.62 -6.28
N VAL A 17 -0.82 0.62 -5.22
CA VAL A 17 -2.28 0.45 -5.29
C VAL A 17 -2.93 1.82 -5.34
N THR A 18 -3.81 2.03 -6.33
CA THR A 18 -4.61 3.25 -6.46
C THR A 18 -6.08 2.97 -6.13
N LEU A 19 -6.56 3.51 -5.03
CA LEU A 19 -7.95 3.44 -4.60
C LEU A 19 -8.67 4.72 -5.07
N LYS A 20 -9.81 4.56 -5.74
CA LYS A 20 -10.63 5.67 -6.20
C LYS A 20 -11.93 5.69 -5.40
N GLY A 21 -12.43 6.87 -5.09
CA GLY A 21 -13.66 7.04 -4.32
C GLY A 21 -14.36 8.35 -4.66
N ILE A 22 -15.48 8.59 -3.99
CA ILE A 22 -16.22 9.85 -4.06
C ILE A 22 -16.50 10.29 -2.63
N VAL A 23 -16.15 11.54 -2.33
CA VAL A 23 -16.44 12.20 -1.06
C VAL A 23 -17.73 13.00 -1.25
N PRO A 24 -18.82 12.69 -0.53
CA PRO A 24 -20.13 13.29 -0.78
C PRO A 24 -20.31 14.68 -0.16
N HIS A 25 -19.51 15.03 0.86
CA HIS A 25 -19.59 16.29 1.59
C HIS A 25 -18.18 16.72 2.01
N PRO A 26 -17.91 18.03 2.20
CA PRO A 26 -16.65 18.49 2.74
C PRO A 26 -16.31 17.79 4.06
N CYS A 27 -15.09 17.28 4.18
CA CYS A 27 -14.69 16.50 5.33
C CYS A 27 -13.18 16.57 5.59
N ARG A 28 -12.79 16.04 6.74
CA ARG A 28 -11.40 15.81 7.10
C ARG A 28 -11.15 14.31 7.12
N ILE A 29 -10.14 13.85 6.40
CA ILE A 29 -9.72 12.44 6.41
C ILE A 29 -8.33 12.39 7.03
N ALA A 30 -8.19 11.67 8.14
CA ALA A 30 -6.88 11.26 8.64
C ALA A 30 -6.59 9.87 8.08
N ILE A 31 -5.40 9.69 7.51
CA ILE A 31 -4.98 8.42 6.94
C ILE A 31 -3.61 8.08 7.49
N GLU A 32 -3.47 6.86 7.96
CA GLU A 32 -2.22 6.27 8.44
C GLU A 32 -1.71 5.22 7.47
N THR A 33 -0.39 5.02 7.44
CA THR A 33 0.20 3.91 6.67
C THR A 33 -0.34 2.54 7.11
N ARG A 34 -0.77 2.39 8.36
CA ARG A 34 -1.39 1.17 8.91
C ARG A 34 -2.84 0.95 8.52
N ASP A 35 -3.50 1.96 7.97
CA ASP A 35 -4.87 1.82 7.45
C ASP A 35 -4.91 0.95 6.19
N PHE A 36 -3.74 0.73 5.57
CA PHE A 36 -3.59 -0.11 4.40
C PHE A 36 -2.67 -1.30 4.65
N SER A 37 -3.07 -2.46 4.17
CA SER A 37 -2.20 -3.62 4.10
C SER A 37 -2.46 -4.48 2.88
N ALA A 38 -1.39 -5.06 2.34
CA ALA A 38 -1.47 -6.17 1.42
C ALA A 38 -1.57 -7.48 2.22
N VAL A 39 -2.51 -8.32 1.83
CA VAL A 39 -2.71 -9.67 2.33
C VAL A 39 -2.50 -10.63 1.17
N TYR A 40 -1.62 -11.60 1.31
CA TYR A 40 -1.27 -12.50 0.23
C TYR A 40 -0.97 -13.89 0.77
N GLU A 41 -1.11 -14.90 -0.08
CA GLU A 41 -0.70 -16.25 0.23
C GLU A 41 0.78 -16.44 -0.11
N LYS A 42 1.51 -17.10 0.78
CA LYS A 42 2.90 -17.48 0.58
C LYS A 42 3.00 -19.00 0.59
N GLU A 43 3.41 -19.56 -0.54
CA GLU A 43 3.81 -20.96 -0.61
C GLU A 43 5.24 -21.11 -0.09
N THR A 44 5.44 -22.03 0.84
CA THR A 44 6.74 -22.45 1.35
C THR A 44 6.83 -23.97 1.36
N THR A 45 8.05 -24.49 1.46
CA THR A 45 8.29 -25.92 1.69
C THR A 45 8.73 -26.12 3.14
N ASN A 46 8.06 -27.00 3.86
CA ASN A 46 8.40 -27.31 5.25
C ASN A 46 9.65 -28.21 5.34
N SER A 47 10.10 -28.50 6.56
CA SER A 47 11.28 -29.35 6.80
C SER A 47 11.12 -30.81 6.33
N LYS A 48 9.90 -31.23 5.98
CA LYS A 48 9.57 -32.56 5.44
C LYS A 48 9.49 -32.58 3.91
N GLY A 49 9.72 -31.45 3.24
CA GLY A 49 9.59 -31.33 1.78
C GLY A 49 8.16 -31.14 1.29
N GLU A 50 7.19 -30.92 2.18
CA GLU A 50 5.78 -30.73 1.83
C GLU A 50 5.49 -29.24 1.57
N LYS A 51 4.59 -28.95 0.64
CA LYS A 51 4.10 -27.59 0.40
C LYS A 51 3.19 -27.14 1.54
N GLU A 52 3.42 -25.92 2.01
CA GLU A 52 2.62 -25.26 3.02
C GLU A 52 2.23 -23.87 2.52
N VAL A 53 0.95 -23.53 2.65
CA VAL A 53 0.42 -22.20 2.31
C VAL A 53 0.19 -21.44 3.61
N SER A 54 0.78 -20.25 3.71
CA SER A 54 0.59 -19.34 4.85
C SER A 54 0.07 -17.98 4.39
N LEU A 55 -0.63 -17.27 5.26
CA LEU A 55 -1.06 -15.91 5.00
C LEU A 55 0.03 -14.92 5.41
N GLY A 56 0.51 -14.14 4.45
CA GLY A 56 1.39 -13.00 4.63
C GLY A 56 0.61 -11.70 4.79
N PHE A 57 1.10 -10.82 5.66
CA PHE A 57 0.55 -9.49 5.88
C PHE A 57 1.66 -8.45 5.78
N ARG A 58 1.48 -7.44 4.94
CA ARG A 58 2.39 -6.30 4.82
C ARG A 58 1.61 -5.00 4.93
N VAL A 59 1.93 -4.18 5.92
CA VAL A 59 1.44 -2.80 6.03
C VAL A 59 2.06 -1.97 4.89
N SER A 60 1.36 -0.92 4.44
CA SER A 60 1.91 -0.02 3.43
C SER A 60 3.19 0.67 3.90
N ASP A 61 4.16 0.78 3.02
CA ASP A 61 5.42 1.50 3.24
C ASP A 61 5.25 3.01 2.99
N ALA A 62 4.25 3.38 2.18
CA ALA A 62 3.93 4.77 1.89
C ALA A 62 2.45 4.97 1.53
N ILE A 63 1.95 6.19 1.74
CA ILE A 63 0.60 6.62 1.32
C ILE A 63 0.65 7.98 0.63
N ALA A 64 -0.28 8.25 -0.28
CA ALA A 64 -0.45 9.56 -0.89
C ALA A 64 -1.92 9.83 -1.27
N THR A 65 -2.30 11.09 -1.37
CA THR A 65 -3.58 11.52 -1.99
C THR A 65 -3.37 12.27 -3.29
N ASP A 66 -2.12 12.60 -3.59
CA ASP A 66 -1.63 13.39 -4.70
C ASP A 66 -0.29 12.78 -5.16
N ASP A 67 0.65 13.61 -5.60
CA ASP A 67 2.00 13.18 -5.99
C ASP A 67 3.01 13.31 -4.84
N SER A 68 2.56 13.68 -3.64
CA SER A 68 3.38 13.79 -2.43
C SER A 68 3.19 12.57 -1.53
N TRP A 69 4.18 11.68 -1.58
CA TRP A 69 4.22 10.48 -0.75
C TRP A 69 4.59 10.79 0.71
N LEU A 70 3.80 10.25 1.62
CA LEU A 70 4.14 10.11 3.03
C LEU A 70 4.72 8.71 3.23
N LEU A 71 6.00 8.64 3.57
CA LEU A 71 6.72 7.39 3.81
C LEU A 71 6.61 7.02 5.29
N ILE A 72 6.63 5.71 5.60
CA ILE A 72 6.89 5.24 6.96
C ILE A 72 8.27 5.78 7.38
N GLY A 73 8.27 6.65 8.39
CA GLY A 73 9.50 7.07 9.07
C GLY A 73 10.02 6.01 10.06
N TYR A 74 11.19 6.28 10.65
CA TYR A 74 11.76 5.45 11.74
C TYR A 74 10.81 5.31 12.94
N SER A 75 9.96 6.32 13.20
CA SER A 75 8.81 6.16 14.07
C SER A 75 7.78 5.31 13.34
N SER A 76 7.49 4.13 13.88
CA SER A 76 6.76 3.00 13.31
C SER A 76 5.32 3.24 12.82
N TYR A 77 4.91 4.48 12.61
CA TYR A 77 3.65 4.93 12.03
C TYR A 77 3.81 6.36 11.49
N SER A 78 3.19 6.63 10.35
CA SER A 78 3.12 7.97 9.78
C SER A 78 1.68 8.22 9.34
N TYR A 79 1.14 9.36 9.74
CA TYR A 79 -0.22 9.75 9.38
C TYR A 79 -0.22 11.13 8.74
N ARG A 80 -1.18 11.36 7.85
CA ARG A 80 -1.44 12.67 7.26
C ARG A 80 -2.92 12.95 7.31
N THR A 81 -3.24 14.18 7.67
CA THR A 81 -4.60 14.69 7.60
C THR A 81 -4.77 15.42 6.27
N PHE A 82 -5.86 15.10 5.58
CA PHE A 82 -6.30 15.74 4.35
C PHE A 82 -7.63 16.46 4.60
N TYR A 83 -7.72 17.69 4.08
CA TYR A 83 -8.92 18.51 4.18
C TYR A 83 -9.58 18.60 2.81
N ILE A 84 -10.74 17.97 2.67
CA ILE A 84 -11.52 17.95 1.44
C ILE A 84 -12.59 19.02 1.57
N ARG A 85 -12.39 20.14 0.86
CA ARG A 85 -13.26 21.31 0.98
C ARG A 85 -14.50 21.23 0.11
N GLU A 86 -14.48 20.41 -0.93
CA GLU A 86 -15.56 20.27 -1.90
C GLU A 86 -15.89 18.79 -2.10
N PRO A 87 -17.18 18.41 -2.23
CA PRO A 87 -17.56 17.07 -2.66
C PRO A 87 -16.95 16.74 -4.02
N GLY A 88 -16.54 15.49 -4.22
CA GLY A 88 -15.95 15.08 -5.48
C GLY A 88 -15.14 13.79 -5.44
N PRO A 89 -14.48 13.45 -6.56
CA PRO A 89 -13.64 12.27 -6.63
C PRO A 89 -12.42 12.42 -5.72
N ILE A 90 -12.02 11.32 -5.10
CA ILE A 90 -10.77 11.21 -4.34
C ILE A 90 -9.95 10.05 -4.88
N ILE A 91 -8.63 10.24 -4.89
CA ILE A 91 -7.65 9.20 -5.19
C ILE A 91 -6.79 9.03 -3.94
N LEU A 92 -6.71 7.80 -3.43
CA LEU A 92 -5.75 7.39 -2.42
C LEU A 92 -4.78 6.42 -3.06
N LYS A 93 -3.49 6.62 -2.84
CA LYS A 93 -2.43 5.70 -3.27
C LYS A 93 -1.79 5.10 -2.02
N MET A 94 -1.49 3.81 -2.08
CA MET A 94 -0.56 3.18 -1.14
C MET A 94 0.54 2.50 -1.92
N ALA A 95 1.71 2.38 -1.31
CA ALA A 95 2.82 1.60 -1.84
C ALA A 95 3.22 0.54 -0.84
N VAL A 96 3.61 -0.63 -1.35
CA VAL A 96 4.08 -1.75 -0.54
C VAL A 96 5.13 -2.55 -1.29
N CYS A 97 6.20 -2.94 -0.61
CA CYS A 97 7.19 -3.88 -1.13
C CYS A 97 6.76 -5.32 -0.82
N LEU A 98 6.47 -6.08 -1.87
CA LEU A 98 6.08 -7.50 -1.79
C LEU A 98 7.17 -8.38 -2.39
N PRO A 99 7.37 -9.62 -1.92
CA PRO A 99 8.27 -10.56 -2.58
C PRO A 99 7.87 -10.73 -4.06
N GLU A 100 8.84 -10.79 -4.97
CA GLU A 100 8.57 -10.82 -6.42
C GLU A 100 7.64 -11.95 -6.86
N GLN A 101 7.77 -13.12 -6.20
CA GLN A 101 6.96 -14.30 -6.43
C GLN A 101 5.46 -14.13 -6.12
N ILE A 102 5.07 -13.10 -5.37
CA ILE A 102 3.67 -12.86 -5.02
C ILE A 102 2.93 -12.24 -6.20
N THR A 103 2.12 -13.03 -6.90
CA THR A 103 1.34 -12.57 -8.07
C THR A 103 -0.08 -12.14 -7.70
N ASN A 104 -0.63 -12.68 -6.60
CA ASN A 104 -1.98 -12.40 -6.13
C ASN A 104 -1.95 -11.86 -4.70
N PHE A 105 -2.68 -10.76 -4.46
CA PHE A 105 -2.85 -10.18 -3.15
C PHE A 105 -4.18 -9.42 -3.06
N PHE A 106 -4.69 -9.27 -1.85
CA PHE A 106 -5.80 -8.41 -1.52
C PHE A 106 -5.29 -7.18 -0.79
N VAL A 107 -6.00 -6.06 -0.94
CA VAL A 107 -5.71 -4.83 -0.21
C VAL A 107 -6.79 -4.64 0.83
N ARG A 108 -6.41 -4.65 2.10
CA ARG A 108 -7.24 -4.14 3.18
C ARG A 108 -7.02 -2.64 3.25
N TYR A 109 -8.12 -1.89 3.28
CA TYR A 109 -8.12 -0.44 3.36
C TYR A 109 -9.32 0.03 4.21
N PHE A 110 -9.28 1.25 4.73
CA PHE A 110 -10.39 1.80 5.53
C PHE A 110 -11.67 1.98 4.68
N ALA A 111 -12.85 1.63 5.22
CA ALA A 111 -14.12 1.41 4.51
C ALA A 111 -14.73 2.61 3.74
N LEU A 112 -14.01 3.72 3.57
CA LEU A 112 -14.44 4.91 2.84
C LEU A 112 -14.18 4.87 1.32
N ALA A 113 -13.50 3.85 0.80
CA ALA A 113 -13.15 3.76 -0.63
C ALA A 113 -13.68 2.46 -1.30
N LYS A 114 -13.88 2.49 -2.62
CA LYS A 114 -14.11 1.28 -3.44
C LYS A 114 -12.96 1.17 -4.43
N GLY A 115 -11.95 0.34 -4.14
CA GLY A 115 -10.71 0.31 -4.92
C GLY A 115 -10.59 -0.84 -5.91
N LYS A 116 -9.80 -0.64 -6.97
CA LYS A 116 -9.19 -1.70 -7.80
C LYS A 116 -7.67 -1.62 -7.61
N ALA A 117 -6.99 -2.73 -7.33
CA ALA A 117 -5.54 -2.75 -7.26
C ALA A 117 -4.94 -2.73 -8.68
N THR A 118 -3.88 -1.94 -8.88
CA THR A 118 -3.05 -1.95 -10.09
C THR A 118 -1.65 -2.34 -9.65
N ILE A 119 -0.95 -3.17 -10.42
CA ILE A 119 0.44 -3.53 -10.15
C ILE A 119 1.31 -2.72 -11.10
N SER A 120 2.10 -1.79 -10.57
CA SER A 120 3.12 -1.07 -11.32
C SER A 120 4.48 -1.72 -11.08
N ALA A 121 5.03 -2.45 -12.06
CA ALA A 121 6.44 -2.81 -12.02
C ALA A 121 7.24 -1.56 -12.44
N GLN A 122 8.20 -1.13 -11.62
CA GLN A 122 9.20 -0.18 -12.08
C GLN A 122 10.09 -0.94 -13.07
N ALA A 123 9.99 -0.59 -14.35
CA ALA A 123 10.98 -1.05 -15.32
C ALA A 123 12.32 -0.47 -14.89
N GLY A 124 13.28 -1.33 -14.55
CA GLY A 124 14.67 -0.92 -14.42
C GLY A 124 15.13 -0.35 -15.77
N GLU A 125 15.69 0.84 -15.75
CA GLU A 125 16.65 1.28 -16.77
C GLU A 125 18.00 0.59 -16.54
#